data_AF-A0A0N0IWX6-F1
#
_entry.id   AF-A0A0N0IWX6-F1
#
_cell.length_a   1.000
_cell.length_b   1.000
_cell.length_c   1.000
_cell.angle_alpha   90.00
_cell.angle_beta   90.00
_cell.angle_gamma   90.00
#
_symmetry.space_group_name_H-M   'P 1'
#
loop_
_entity.id
_entity.type
_entity.pdbx_description
1 polymer ?
#
loop_
_entity_poly.entity_id
_entity_poly.type
_entity_poly.pdbx_seq_one_letter_code
_entity_poly.pdbx_strand_id
1 'polypeptide(L)'
;MKRFSAFLFMLIFAASHAQVSAFQKADSRYDRKIKALYKKYPKPNDERTKQEWLLTEEKISAYENALEKISEEEKKGITDVPPPVAQKVTKEAEYENGKAAFQKLLNEAVNLSFLNFPSDSYKATLRFAVDSKGNVFQPKVKGNNEDVNTFIEATFYKIKDKGKWKPAEENGKPVLSAVVIPLNLNLKK
;
A
#
# COMPACT_ATOMS: atom_id res chain seq x y z
N MET A 1 -23.12 25.41 -20.96
CA MET A 1 -22.36 24.16 -20.72
C MET A 1 -21.40 24.36 -19.54
N LYS A 2 -21.08 23.30 -18.77
CA LYS A 2 -20.27 23.26 -17.52
C LYS A 2 -21.06 23.17 -16.21
N ARG A 3 -21.69 22.02 -15.93
CA ARG A 3 -22.07 21.59 -14.56
C ARG A 3 -21.77 20.10 -14.25
N PHE A 4 -21.09 19.38 -15.15
CA PHE A 4 -20.84 17.94 -14.98
C PHE A 4 -19.50 17.58 -14.32
N SER A 5 -18.58 18.53 -14.08
CA SER A 5 -17.26 18.20 -13.52
C SER A 5 -17.22 18.00 -12.00
N ALA A 6 -18.17 18.54 -11.23
CA ALA A 6 -18.12 18.46 -9.76
C ALA A 6 -18.41 17.05 -9.21
N PHE A 7 -19.27 16.28 -9.89
CA PHE A 7 -19.62 14.92 -9.46
C PHE A 7 -18.50 13.91 -9.67
N LEU A 8 -17.67 14.09 -10.71
CA LEU A 8 -16.56 13.18 -10.99
C LEU A 8 -15.43 13.30 -9.95
N PHE A 9 -15.18 14.51 -9.44
CA PHE A 9 -14.19 14.73 -8.36
C PHE A 9 -14.65 14.18 -7.00
N MET A 10 -15.96 14.23 -6.69
CA MET A 10 -16.47 13.62 -5.45
C MET A 10 -16.38 12.08 -5.46
N LEU A 11 -16.58 11.43 -6.60
CA LEU A 11 -16.50 9.97 -6.72
C LEU A 11 -15.07 9.44 -6.54
N ILE A 12 -14.08 10.15 -7.09
CA ILE A 12 -12.65 9.78 -6.94
C ILE A 12 -12.21 9.94 -5.47
N PHE A 13 -12.68 10.98 -4.79
CA PHE A 13 -12.36 11.20 -3.38
C PHE A 13 -12.99 10.10 -2.48
N ALA A 14 -14.25 9.72 -2.74
CA ALA A 14 -14.95 8.70 -1.93
C ALA A 14 -14.30 7.32 -2.00
N ALA A 15 -13.78 6.90 -3.17
CA ALA A 15 -13.14 5.60 -3.34
C ALA A 15 -11.83 5.49 -2.52
N SER A 16 -10.95 6.49 -2.57
CA SER A 16 -9.73 6.51 -1.74
C SER A 16 -10.03 6.46 -0.24
N HIS A 17 -11.09 7.12 0.23
CA HIS A 17 -11.48 7.11 1.65
C HIS A 17 -11.97 5.73 2.11
N ALA A 18 -12.73 5.04 1.26
CA ALA A 18 -13.23 3.70 1.58
C ALA A 18 -12.08 2.69 1.73
N GLN A 19 -11.07 2.75 0.86
CA GLN A 19 -9.92 1.84 0.89
C GLN A 19 -9.06 2.01 2.16
N VAL A 20 -8.72 3.26 2.50
CA VAL A 20 -7.96 3.56 3.74
C VAL A 20 -8.75 3.18 5.00
N SER A 21 -10.08 3.30 4.96
CA SER A 21 -10.94 2.97 6.10
C SER A 21 -10.89 1.48 6.50
N ALA A 22 -10.68 0.56 5.56
CA ALA A 22 -10.62 -0.87 5.84
C ALA A 22 -9.38 -1.22 6.67
N PHE A 23 -8.22 -0.69 6.30
CA PHE A 23 -6.98 -0.86 7.06
C PHE A 23 -7.08 -0.24 8.47
N GLN A 24 -7.64 0.97 8.58
CA GLN A 24 -7.85 1.63 9.87
C GLN A 24 -8.80 0.84 10.78
N LYS A 25 -9.85 0.24 10.21
CA LYS A 25 -10.77 -0.62 10.95
C LYS A 25 -10.08 -1.90 11.44
N ALA A 26 -9.20 -2.49 10.64
CA ALA A 26 -8.39 -3.63 11.05
C ALA A 26 -7.43 -3.25 12.19
N ASP A 27 -6.73 -2.12 12.08
CA ASP A 27 -5.84 -1.58 13.13
C ASP A 27 -6.62 -1.35 14.43
N SER A 28 -7.74 -0.63 14.38
CA SER A 28 -8.57 -0.34 15.56
C SER A 28 -9.12 -1.60 16.24
N ARG A 29 -9.52 -2.60 15.46
CA ARG A 29 -9.97 -3.89 15.99
C ARG A 29 -8.85 -4.63 16.71
N TYR A 30 -7.67 -4.69 16.09
CA TYR A 30 -6.48 -5.31 16.67
C TYR A 30 -6.11 -4.63 17.99
N ASP A 31 -5.97 -3.29 18.00
CA ASP A 31 -5.56 -2.51 19.17
C ASP A 31 -6.52 -2.68 20.35
N ARG A 32 -7.83 -2.72 20.07
CA ARG A 32 -8.83 -2.98 21.11
C ARG A 32 -8.71 -4.39 21.68
N LYS A 33 -8.55 -5.40 20.83
CA LYS A 33 -8.48 -6.81 21.26
C LYS A 33 -7.18 -7.10 22.00
N ILE A 34 -6.03 -6.60 21.51
CA ILE A 34 -4.72 -6.80 22.16
C ILE A 34 -4.68 -6.11 23.53
N LYS A 35 -5.27 -4.91 23.66
CA LYS A 35 -5.39 -4.22 24.96
C LYS A 35 -6.26 -5.00 25.94
N ALA A 36 -7.39 -5.55 25.48
CA ALA A 36 -8.25 -6.40 26.29
C ALA A 36 -7.54 -7.69 26.71
N LEU A 37 -6.76 -8.29 25.80
CA LEU A 37 -5.95 -9.47 26.07
C LEU A 37 -4.94 -9.22 27.18
N TYR A 38 -4.19 -8.11 27.11
CA TYR A 38 -3.18 -7.76 28.11
C TYR A 38 -3.79 -7.41 29.47
N LYS A 39 -5.01 -6.86 29.48
CA LYS A 39 -5.76 -6.67 30.73
C LYS A 39 -6.16 -8.01 31.36
N LYS A 40 -6.55 -9.00 30.54
CA LYS A 40 -6.96 -10.34 31.00
C LYS A 40 -5.77 -11.20 31.43
N TYR A 41 -4.65 -11.10 30.72
CA TYR A 41 -3.41 -11.82 30.99
C TYR A 41 -2.22 -10.85 31.13
N PRO A 42 -2.04 -10.21 32.30
CA PRO A 42 -1.00 -9.21 32.50
C PRO A 42 0.42 -9.77 32.33
N LYS A 43 0.61 -11.04 32.69
CA LYS A 43 1.88 -11.76 32.54
C LYS A 43 1.84 -12.67 31.31
N PRO A 44 2.96 -12.86 30.60
CA PRO A 44 3.05 -13.83 29.51
C PRO A 44 2.66 -15.23 29.98
N ASN A 45 1.84 -15.92 29.18
CA ASN A 45 1.50 -17.34 29.32
C ASN A 45 1.11 -17.91 27.96
N ASP A 46 0.99 -19.23 27.86
CA ASP A 46 0.75 -19.91 26.59
C ASP A 46 -0.56 -19.45 25.92
N GLU A 47 -1.62 -19.25 26.70
CA GLU A 47 -2.91 -18.80 26.18
C GLU A 47 -2.83 -17.38 25.61
N ARG A 48 -2.10 -16.48 26.28
CA ARG A 48 -1.85 -15.13 25.80
C ARG A 48 -1.08 -15.18 24.48
N THR A 49 0.03 -15.91 24.42
CA THR A 49 0.84 -16.02 23.20
C THR A 49 0.02 -16.55 22.03
N LYS A 50 -0.79 -17.59 22.27
CA LYS A 50 -1.70 -18.15 21.26
C LYS A 50 -2.73 -17.11 20.78
N GLN A 51 -3.31 -16.33 21.69
CA GLN A 51 -4.26 -15.28 21.32
C GLN A 51 -3.58 -14.10 20.62
N GLU A 52 -2.37 -13.70 21.01
CA GLU A 52 -1.58 -12.69 20.29
C GLU A 52 -1.34 -13.10 18.83
N TRP A 53 -0.98 -14.38 18.61
CA TRP A 53 -0.81 -14.93 17.27
C TRP A 53 -2.13 -14.89 16.49
N LEU A 54 -3.23 -15.40 17.03
CA LEU A 54 -4.55 -15.38 16.38
C LEU A 54 -5.02 -13.97 16.02
N LEU A 55 -4.78 -12.98 16.88
CA LEU A 55 -5.11 -11.59 16.61
C LEU A 55 -4.25 -11.00 15.49
N THR A 56 -2.98 -11.41 15.41
CA THR A 56 -2.06 -11.01 14.34
C THR A 56 -2.51 -11.60 13.01
N GLU A 57 -2.83 -12.89 12.96
CA GLU A 57 -3.38 -13.56 11.77
C GLU A 57 -4.70 -12.92 11.31
N GLU A 58 -5.61 -12.60 12.23
CA GLU A 58 -6.86 -11.90 11.91
C GLU A 58 -6.59 -10.53 11.27
N LYS A 59 -5.58 -9.81 11.76
CA LYS A 59 -5.17 -8.52 11.21
C LYS A 59 -4.58 -8.68 9.80
N ILE A 60 -3.68 -9.63 9.60
CA ILE A 60 -3.08 -9.95 8.29
C ILE A 60 -4.18 -10.28 7.28
N SER A 61 -5.05 -11.24 7.62
CA SER A 61 -6.17 -11.66 6.76
C SER A 61 -7.07 -10.48 6.39
N ALA A 62 -7.35 -9.56 7.33
CA ALA A 62 -8.17 -8.39 7.05
C ALA A 62 -7.51 -7.42 6.04
N TYR A 63 -6.18 -7.30 6.09
CA TYR A 63 -5.40 -6.50 5.15
C TYR A 63 -5.38 -7.14 3.76
N GLU A 64 -5.12 -8.45 3.66
CA GLU A 64 -5.15 -9.20 2.39
C GLU A 64 -6.51 -9.10 1.70
N ASN A 65 -7.60 -9.34 2.43
CA ASN A 65 -8.97 -9.21 1.91
C ASN A 65 -9.29 -7.79 1.43
N ALA A 66 -8.73 -6.76 2.09
CA ALA A 66 -8.90 -5.38 1.65
C ALA A 66 -8.13 -5.10 0.36
N LEU A 67 -6.88 -5.56 0.26
CA LEU A 67 -6.04 -5.43 -0.93
C LEU A 67 -6.63 -6.16 -2.14
N GLU A 68 -7.20 -7.35 -1.93
CA GLU A 68 -7.85 -8.12 -2.98
C GLU A 68 -9.03 -7.34 -3.58
N LYS A 69 -9.92 -6.79 -2.72
CA LYS A 69 -11.04 -5.96 -3.16
C LYS A 69 -10.58 -4.72 -3.91
N ILE A 70 -9.54 -4.04 -3.42
CA ILE A 70 -8.95 -2.89 -4.11
C ILE A 70 -8.45 -3.31 -5.49
N SER A 71 -7.72 -4.41 -5.59
CA SER A 71 -7.20 -4.92 -6.87
C SER A 71 -8.33 -5.23 -7.86
N GLU A 72 -9.44 -5.82 -7.40
CA GLU A 72 -10.61 -6.08 -8.23
C GLU A 72 -11.30 -4.80 -8.71
N GLU A 73 -11.43 -3.80 -7.85
CA GLU A 73 -11.99 -2.49 -8.19
C GLU A 73 -11.11 -1.76 -9.21
N GLU A 74 -9.80 -1.76 -9.01
CA GLU A 74 -8.84 -1.16 -9.94
C GLU A 74 -8.88 -1.85 -11.31
N LYS A 75 -8.95 -3.19 -11.36
CA LYS A 75 -9.07 -3.93 -12.63
C LYS A 75 -10.31 -3.54 -13.43
N LYS A 76 -11.41 -3.15 -12.77
CA LYS A 76 -12.64 -2.67 -13.43
C LYS A 76 -12.51 -1.23 -13.93
N GLY A 77 -11.66 -0.42 -13.30
CA GLY A 77 -11.48 1.00 -13.60
C GLY A 77 -10.37 1.33 -14.61
N ILE A 78 -9.49 0.38 -14.92
CA ILE A 78 -8.41 0.57 -15.89
C ILE A 78 -9.00 0.61 -17.31
N THR A 79 -9.07 1.81 -17.89
CA THR A 79 -9.45 2.04 -19.29
C THR A 79 -8.28 1.97 -20.25
N ASP A 80 -7.06 2.09 -19.73
CA ASP A 80 -5.82 2.07 -20.50
C ASP A 80 -5.37 0.60 -20.65
N VAL A 81 -5.17 0.14 -21.90
CA VAL A 81 -4.73 -1.23 -22.16
C VAL A 81 -3.43 -1.52 -21.38
N PRO A 82 -3.36 -2.61 -20.57
CA PRO A 82 -2.17 -2.89 -19.79
C PRO A 82 -0.98 -3.08 -20.73
N PRO A 83 0.16 -2.39 -20.53
CA PRO A 83 1.34 -2.62 -21.35
C PRO A 83 1.85 -4.03 -21.05
N PRO A 84 1.91 -4.92 -22.03
CA PRO A 84 2.70 -6.11 -21.88
C PRO A 84 4.16 -5.65 -21.99
N VAL A 85 4.90 -5.77 -20.89
CA VAL A 85 6.34 -5.43 -20.79
C VAL A 85 6.62 -3.92 -20.65
N ALA A 86 7.72 -3.59 -19.97
CA ALA A 86 8.23 -2.24 -19.85
C ALA A 86 8.43 -1.64 -21.25
N GLN A 87 7.55 -0.73 -21.64
CA GLN A 87 7.69 0.03 -22.87
C GLN A 87 8.98 0.85 -22.81
N LYS A 88 9.65 0.99 -23.96
CA LYS A 88 10.84 1.84 -24.08
C LYS A 88 10.39 3.30 -24.04
N VAL A 89 10.20 3.83 -22.83
CA VAL A 89 9.79 5.22 -22.63
C VAL A 89 10.95 6.17 -22.91
N THR A 90 10.65 7.35 -23.46
CA THR A 90 11.64 8.43 -23.60
C THR A 90 11.91 9.13 -22.27
N LYS A 91 10.95 9.09 -21.33
CA LYS A 91 11.08 9.64 -19.99
C LYS A 91 10.34 8.75 -18.99
N GLU A 92 10.98 8.41 -17.88
CA GLU A 92 10.38 7.59 -16.83
C GLU A 92 9.37 8.38 -15.99
N ALA A 93 8.44 7.66 -15.36
CA ALA A 93 7.53 8.26 -14.40
C ALA A 93 8.30 8.75 -13.16
N GLU A 94 7.93 9.92 -12.66
CA GLU A 94 8.67 10.62 -11.61
C GLU A 94 7.74 11.12 -10.52
N TYR A 95 8.07 10.83 -9.25
CA TYR A 95 7.37 11.44 -8.12
C TYR A 95 7.75 12.92 -8.01
N GLU A 96 6.80 13.81 -7.73
CA GLU A 96 7.03 15.26 -7.78
C GLU A 96 8.20 15.75 -6.91
N ASN A 97 8.48 15.05 -5.80
CA ASN A 97 9.59 15.33 -4.88
C ASN A 97 10.77 14.35 -5.04
N GLY A 98 10.79 13.59 -6.14
CA GLY A 98 11.78 12.56 -6.44
C GLY A 98 11.52 11.21 -5.76
N LYS A 99 12.08 10.16 -6.36
CA LYS A 99 11.92 8.76 -5.91
C LYS A 99 12.37 8.54 -4.46
N ALA A 100 13.43 9.23 -4.03
CA ALA A 100 13.94 9.15 -2.66
C ALA A 100 12.93 9.69 -1.62
N ALA A 101 12.19 10.77 -1.96
CA ALA A 101 11.15 11.31 -1.09
C ALA A 101 9.98 10.33 -0.94
N PHE A 102 9.58 9.68 -2.04
CA PHE A 102 8.57 8.63 -2.00
C PHE A 102 9.02 7.44 -1.13
N GLN A 103 10.26 6.96 -1.30
CA GLN A 103 10.83 5.89 -0.48
C GLN A 103 10.83 6.27 1.01
N LYS A 104 11.25 7.49 1.35
CA LYS A 104 11.23 8.00 2.73
C LYS A 104 9.81 8.01 3.29
N LEU A 105 8.86 8.58 2.55
CA LEU A 105 7.44 8.63 2.94
C LEU A 105 6.85 7.25 3.18
N LEU A 106 7.17 6.27 2.31
CA LEU A 106 6.75 4.89 2.46
C LEU A 106 7.37 4.28 3.73
N ASN A 107 8.69 4.39 3.90
CA ASN A 107 9.39 3.85 5.05
C ASN A 107 8.85 4.40 6.39
N GLU A 108 8.57 5.69 6.47
CA GLU A 108 8.00 6.34 7.66
C GLU A 108 6.56 5.91 7.96
N ALA A 109 5.80 5.52 6.93
CA ALA A 109 4.41 5.11 7.06
C ALA A 109 4.23 3.61 7.33
N VAL A 110 5.24 2.78 7.04
CA VAL A 110 5.21 1.34 7.30
C VAL A 110 5.29 1.11 8.81
N ASN A 111 4.19 0.66 9.42
CA ASN A 111 4.13 0.28 10.83
C ASN A 111 4.03 -1.24 10.95
N LEU A 112 5.11 -1.85 11.43
CA LEU A 112 5.23 -3.30 11.62
C LEU A 112 5.45 -3.67 13.10
N SER A 113 5.20 -2.74 14.02
CA SER A 113 5.54 -2.90 15.45
C SER A 113 4.82 -4.07 16.14
N PHE A 114 3.71 -4.55 15.58
CA PHE A 114 2.93 -5.69 16.04
C PHE A 114 3.50 -7.05 15.61
N LEU A 115 4.46 -7.07 14.67
CA LEU A 115 5.16 -8.28 14.26
C LEU A 115 6.47 -8.43 15.03
N ASN A 116 6.89 -9.68 15.22
CA ASN A 116 8.19 -10.04 15.76
C ASN A 116 9.10 -10.49 14.61
N PHE A 117 10.26 -9.85 14.49
CA PHE A 117 11.18 -10.10 13.39
C PHE A 117 12.49 -10.73 13.87
N PRO A 118 13.03 -11.70 13.11
CA PRO A 118 14.36 -12.25 13.37
C PRO A 118 15.48 -11.32 12.87
N SER A 119 15.16 -10.34 12.03
CA SER A 119 16.11 -9.41 11.41
C SER A 119 15.66 -7.97 11.57
N ASP A 120 16.62 -7.10 11.83
CA ASP A 120 16.46 -5.64 11.92
C ASP A 120 16.31 -4.96 10.56
N SER A 121 16.53 -5.68 9.45
CA SER A 121 16.39 -5.12 8.10
C SER A 121 15.57 -6.03 7.20
N TYR A 122 14.80 -5.39 6.31
CA TYR A 122 13.98 -6.06 5.32
C TYR A 122 14.21 -5.47 3.94
N LYS A 123 14.63 -6.31 3.00
CA LYS A 123 14.83 -5.95 1.60
C LYS A 123 13.66 -6.45 0.78
N ALA A 124 13.11 -5.56 -0.04
CA ALA A 124 12.05 -5.90 -0.96
C ALA A 124 12.12 -5.06 -2.23
N THR A 125 11.34 -5.44 -3.23
CA THR A 125 11.13 -4.63 -4.43
C THR A 125 9.65 -4.33 -4.55
N LEU A 126 9.28 -3.05 -4.56
CA LEU A 126 7.93 -2.58 -4.84
C LEU A 126 7.81 -2.26 -6.33
N ARG A 127 6.80 -2.82 -6.98
CA ARG A 127 6.39 -2.50 -8.34
C ARG A 127 4.96 -1.97 -8.33
N PHE A 128 4.66 -0.94 -9.10
CA PHE A 128 3.29 -0.45 -9.28
C PHE A 128 3.14 0.19 -10.67
N ALA A 129 1.91 0.44 -11.08
CA ALA A 129 1.60 1.11 -12.34
C ALA A 129 1.35 2.61 -12.12
N VAL A 130 1.73 3.42 -13.12
CA VAL A 130 1.41 4.86 -13.22
C VAL A 130 0.71 5.07 -14.56
N ASP A 131 -0.56 5.50 -14.56
CA ASP A 131 -1.29 5.78 -15.79
C ASP A 131 -0.86 7.12 -16.44
N SER A 132 -1.41 7.38 -17.62
CA SER A 132 -1.22 8.62 -18.40
C SER A 132 -1.65 9.90 -17.66
N LYS A 133 -2.40 9.78 -16.56
CA LYS A 133 -2.86 10.91 -15.72
C LYS A 133 -2.03 11.05 -14.44
N GLY A 134 -1.07 10.16 -14.19
CA GLY A 134 -0.26 10.14 -12.98
C GLY A 134 -0.94 9.47 -11.78
N ASN A 135 -2.05 8.74 -11.98
CA ASN A 135 -2.63 7.91 -10.93
C ASN A 135 -1.81 6.63 -10.77
N VAL A 136 -1.72 6.15 -9.53
CA VAL A 136 -0.93 4.96 -9.20
C VAL A 136 -1.78 3.87 -8.59
N PHE A 137 -1.53 2.63 -9.00
CA PHE A 137 -2.36 1.46 -8.65
C PHE A 137 -1.57 0.15 -8.79
N GLN A 138 -2.18 -0.94 -8.34
CA GLN A 138 -1.62 -2.30 -8.41
C GLN A 138 -0.19 -2.41 -7.84
N PRO A 139 0.06 -1.97 -6.59
CA PRO A 139 1.32 -2.24 -5.92
C PRO A 139 1.48 -3.75 -5.75
N LYS A 140 2.67 -4.24 -6.08
CA LYS A 140 3.12 -5.59 -5.79
C LYS A 140 4.49 -5.55 -5.15
N VAL A 141 4.62 -6.15 -3.99
CA VAL A 141 5.89 -6.22 -3.27
C VAL A 141 6.45 -7.63 -3.38
N LYS A 142 7.75 -7.72 -3.67
CA LYS A 142 8.51 -8.96 -3.66
C LYS A 142 9.61 -8.86 -2.61
N GLY A 143 9.44 -9.59 -1.51
CA GLY A 143 10.42 -9.78 -0.46
C GLY A 143 10.32 -11.19 0.12
N ASN A 144 11.06 -11.51 1.18
CA ASN A 144 11.13 -12.86 1.75
C ASN A 144 10.07 -13.15 2.83
N ASN A 145 9.14 -12.22 3.10
CA ASN A 145 8.02 -12.42 4.04
C ASN A 145 6.74 -11.80 3.45
N GLU A 146 5.73 -12.64 3.19
CA GLU A 146 4.50 -12.19 2.54
C GLU A 146 3.62 -11.29 3.42
N ASP A 147 3.64 -11.48 4.75
CA ASP A 147 2.92 -10.60 5.67
C ASP A 147 3.50 -9.18 5.57
N VAL A 148 4.82 -9.05 5.63
CA VAL A 148 5.50 -7.76 5.47
C VAL A 148 5.20 -7.15 4.10
N ASN A 149 5.21 -7.96 3.03
CA ASN A 149 4.83 -7.50 1.69
C ASN A 149 3.42 -6.90 1.68
N THR A 150 2.46 -7.61 2.29
CA THR A 150 1.06 -7.17 2.45
C THR A 150 0.95 -5.82 3.14
N PHE A 151 1.67 -5.61 4.25
CA PHE A 151 1.64 -4.31 4.94
C PHE A 151 2.32 -3.18 4.16
N ILE A 152 3.34 -3.47 3.35
CA ILE A 152 3.94 -2.49 2.45
C ILE A 152 2.96 -2.12 1.34
N GLU A 153 2.29 -3.09 0.72
CA GLU A 153 1.23 -2.88 -0.28
C GLU A 153 0.08 -2.02 0.29
N ALA A 154 -0.38 -2.33 1.51
CA ALA A 154 -1.39 -1.51 2.18
C ALA A 154 -0.89 -0.10 2.52
N THR A 155 0.38 0.04 2.92
CA THR A 155 0.97 1.35 3.22
C THR A 155 1.06 2.21 1.97
N PHE A 156 1.39 1.62 0.82
CA PHE A 156 1.32 2.31 -0.47
C PHE A 156 -0.04 2.98 -0.67
N TYR A 157 -1.14 2.27 -0.46
CA TYR A 157 -2.50 2.84 -0.56
C TYR A 157 -2.78 3.93 0.48
N LYS A 158 -2.22 3.83 1.69
CA LYS A 158 -2.33 4.88 2.71
C LYS A 158 -1.60 6.17 2.34
N ILE A 159 -0.56 6.09 1.50
CA ILE A 159 0.28 7.25 1.15
C ILE A 159 0.13 7.73 -0.29
N LYS A 160 -0.48 6.96 -1.19
CA LYS A 160 -0.50 7.25 -2.63
C LYS A 160 -1.06 8.62 -2.99
N ASP A 161 -1.96 9.16 -2.15
CA ASP A 161 -2.60 10.46 -2.35
C ASP A 161 -1.88 11.62 -1.62
N LYS A 162 -0.76 11.35 -0.91
CA LYS A 162 0.04 12.38 -0.22
C LYS A 162 1.01 13.15 -1.12
N GLY A 163 1.10 12.77 -2.39
CA GLY A 163 1.84 13.50 -3.41
C GLY A 163 1.46 13.00 -4.80
N LYS A 164 2.11 13.57 -5.82
CA LYS A 164 1.74 13.32 -7.22
C LYS A 164 2.86 12.62 -7.99
N TRP A 165 2.45 11.78 -8.93
CA TRP A 165 3.32 11.18 -9.93
C TRP A 165 3.14 11.90 -11.26
N LYS A 166 4.26 12.23 -11.90
CA LYS A 166 4.31 12.57 -13.32
C LYS A 166 4.37 11.25 -14.11
N PRO A 167 3.50 11.06 -15.11
CA PRO A 167 3.52 9.85 -15.92
C PRO A 167 4.83 9.73 -16.71
N ALA A 168 5.14 8.52 -17.15
CA ALA A 168 6.18 8.34 -18.15
C ALA A 168 5.73 8.93 -19.48
N GLU A 169 6.69 9.31 -20.33
CA GLU A 169 6.41 9.86 -21.65
C GLU A 169 7.06 9.01 -22.74
N GLU A 170 6.30 8.72 -23.80
CA GLU A 170 6.80 8.18 -25.07
C GLU A 170 6.60 9.24 -26.15
N ASN A 171 7.69 9.76 -26.70
CA ASN A 171 7.68 10.83 -27.70
C ASN A 171 6.86 12.06 -27.25
N GLY A 172 7.00 12.44 -25.97
CA GLY A 172 6.29 13.58 -25.37
C GLY A 172 4.80 13.33 -25.06
N LYS A 173 4.30 12.10 -25.24
CA LYS A 173 2.93 11.72 -24.87
C LYS A 173 2.94 10.92 -23.57
N PRO A 174 2.09 11.24 -22.59
CA PRO A 174 2.02 10.48 -21.34
C PRO A 174 1.48 9.07 -21.60
N VAL A 175 2.16 8.07 -21.06
CA VAL A 175 1.83 6.65 -21.25
C VAL A 175 1.77 5.90 -19.92
N LEU A 176 0.97 4.83 -19.90
CA LEU A 176 0.93 3.88 -18.79
C LEU A 176 2.28 3.18 -18.68
N SER A 177 2.85 3.16 -17.48
CA SER A 177 4.17 2.59 -17.23
C SER A 177 4.23 1.86 -15.88
N ALA A 178 5.22 0.98 -15.72
CA ALA A 178 5.50 0.33 -14.45
C ALA A 178 6.72 0.99 -13.79
N VAL A 179 6.58 1.35 -12.52
CA VAL A 179 7.67 1.85 -11.68
C VAL A 179 8.17 0.73 -10.78
N VAL A 180 9.49 0.62 -10.64
CA VAL A 180 10.16 -0.35 -9.76
C VAL A 180 11.05 0.38 -8.76
N ILE A 181 10.81 0.12 -7.48
CA ILE A 181 11.50 0.77 -6.35
C ILE A 181 12.11 -0.31 -5.45
N PRO A 182 13.45 -0.40 -5.37
CA PRO A 182 14.08 -1.22 -4.34
C PRO A 182 13.83 -0.57 -2.97
N LEU A 183 13.45 -1.38 -2.00
CA LEU A 183 13.18 -0.96 -0.63
C LEU A 183 14.19 -1.61 0.31
N ASN A 184 14.67 -0.81 1.26
CA ASN A 184 15.43 -1.29 2.40
C ASN A 184 14.79 -0.67 3.65
N LEU A 185 14.00 -1.47 4.36
CA LEU A 185 13.32 -1.06 5.59
C LEU A 185 14.21 -1.39 6.78
N ASN A 186 14.30 -0.45 7.72
CA ASN A 186 14.83 -0.70 9.04
C ASN A 186 13.65 -1.08 9.95
N LEU A 187 13.69 -2.31 10.48
CA LEU A 187 12.66 -2.87 11.35
C LEU A 187 12.98 -2.69 12.84
N LYS A 188 14.09 -2.02 13.17
CA LYS A 188 14.41 -1.68 14.56
C LYS A 188 13.30 -0.84 15.17
N LYS A 189 12.85 -1.28 16.34
CA LYS A 189 11.94 -0.54 17.23
C LYS A 189 12.68 0.57 17.95
#